data_AF-A0A1S8NJX3-F1
#
_entry.id   AF-A0A1S8NJX3-F1
#
_cell.length_a   1.000
_cell.length_b   1.000
_cell.length_c   1.000
_cell.angle_alpha   90.00
_cell.angle_beta   90.00
_cell.angle_gamma   90.00
#
_symmetry.space_group_name_H-M   'P 1'
#
loop_
_entity.id
_entity.type
_entity.pdbx_description
1 polymer ?
#
loop_
_entity_poly.entity_id
_entity_poly.type
_entity_poly.pdbx_seq_one_letter_code
_entity_poly.pdbx_strand_id
1 'polypeptide(L)'
;MKILKDIEKFKEQIRQSTFYYHKPSLFIKSQVTNVVDNGDFLEVAFEGGNVDIFIEDIKQVRRPGNLVASFAYCYMLKNEDDEIIGYIGKVVS
;
A
#
# COMPACT_ATOMS: atom_id res chain seq x y z
N MET A 1 17.56 16.57 6.26
CA MET A 1 17.32 15.72 7.45
C MET A 1 15.83 15.55 7.84
N LYS A 2 14.89 16.32 7.28
CA LYS A 2 13.43 16.15 7.52
C LYS A 2 12.80 15.06 6.63
N ILE A 3 13.06 15.09 5.32
CA ILE A 3 12.54 14.14 4.31
C ILE A 3 12.87 12.67 4.65
N LEU A 4 14.11 12.39 5.07
CA LEU A 4 14.55 11.05 5.47
C LEU A 4 13.84 10.51 6.73
N LYS A 5 13.38 11.38 7.64
CA LYS A 5 12.60 10.93 8.81
C LYS A 5 11.17 10.54 8.43
N ASP A 6 10.63 11.19 7.39
CA ASP A 6 9.27 10.95 6.94
C ASP A 6 9.16 9.62 6.17
N ILE A 7 10.19 9.25 5.39
CA ILE A 7 10.20 7.98 4.65
C ILE A 7 10.35 6.76 5.56
N GLU A 8 11.19 6.80 6.60
CA GLU A 8 11.34 5.66 7.52
C GLU A 8 10.06 5.42 8.33
N LYS A 9 9.38 6.49 8.76
CA LYS A 9 8.07 6.39 9.40
C LYS A 9 7.04 5.79 8.44
N PHE A 10 7.09 6.19 7.17
CA PHE A 10 6.21 5.66 6.14
C PHE A 10 6.46 4.17 5.89
N LYS A 11 7.72 3.73 5.76
CA LYS A 11 8.06 2.31 5.63
C LYS A 11 7.53 1.48 6.79
N GLU A 12 7.70 1.98 8.02
CA GLU A 12 7.19 1.29 9.21
C GLU A 12 5.66 1.19 9.22
N GLN A 13 4.99 2.24 8.76
CA GLN A 13 3.55 2.22 8.56
C GLN A 13 3.15 1.16 7.51
N ILE A 14 3.87 1.08 6.38
CA ILE A 14 3.62 0.08 5.33
C ILE A 14 3.87 -1.36 5.84
N ARG A 15 4.92 -1.60 6.64
CA ARG A 15 5.17 -2.92 7.25
C ARG A 15 4.01 -3.44 8.10
N GLN A 16 3.25 -2.54 8.71
CA GLN A 16 2.09 -2.88 9.55
C GLN A 16 0.77 -2.94 8.77
N SER A 17 0.83 -2.85 7.44
CA SER A 17 -0.34 -2.76 6.58
C SER A 17 -0.73 -4.10 5.98
N THR A 18 -1.95 -4.15 5.47
CA THR A 18 -2.45 -5.23 4.63
C THR A 18 -2.59 -4.72 3.20
N PHE A 19 -2.16 -5.51 2.23
CA PHE A 19 -2.43 -5.30 0.82
C PHE A 19 -3.83 -5.81 0.46
N TYR A 20 -4.53 -5.06 -0.38
CA TYR A 20 -5.84 -5.37 -0.91
C TYR A 20 -5.87 -5.20 -2.41
N TYR A 21 -6.34 -6.23 -3.12
CA TYR A 21 -6.68 -6.16 -4.53
C TYR A 21 -8.11 -6.64 -4.74
N HIS A 22 -8.85 -5.93 -5.56
CA HIS A 22 -10.24 -6.25 -5.82
C HIS A 22 -10.58 -6.04 -7.30
N LYS A 23 -11.02 -7.12 -7.94
CA LYS A 23 -11.69 -7.17 -9.24
C LYS A 23 -12.98 -7.98 -9.11
N PRO A 24 -13.94 -7.89 -10.05
CA PRO A 24 -15.12 -8.75 -10.03
C PRO A 24 -14.72 -10.23 -9.88
N SER A 25 -15.29 -10.90 -8.87
CA SER A 25 -15.01 -12.31 -8.52
C SER A 25 -13.57 -12.63 -8.07
N LEU A 26 -12.72 -11.61 -7.81
CA LEU A 26 -11.36 -11.80 -7.31
C LEU A 26 -11.06 -10.80 -6.20
N PHE A 27 -10.81 -11.33 -5.00
CA PHE A 27 -10.39 -10.54 -3.86
C PHE A 27 -9.12 -11.14 -3.25
N ILE A 28 -8.07 -10.32 -3.16
CA ILE A 28 -6.81 -10.66 -2.50
C ILE A 28 -6.67 -9.76 -1.29
N LYS A 29 -6.35 -10.38 -0.16
CA LYS A 29 -6.02 -9.70 1.10
C LYS A 29 -4.83 -10.42 1.72
N SER A 30 -3.70 -9.73 1.82
CA SER A 30 -2.48 -10.34 2.36
C SER A 30 -1.73 -9.36 3.25
N GLN A 31 -1.18 -9.83 4.36
CA GLN A 31 -0.38 -8.99 5.25
C GLN A 31 0.98 -8.72 4.60
N VAL A 32 1.45 -7.49 4.75
CA VAL A 32 2.82 -7.14 4.33
C VAL A 32 3.81 -7.93 5.18
N THR A 33 4.76 -8.58 4.52
CA THR A 33 5.81 -9.37 5.16
C THR A 33 7.17 -8.69 5.08
N ASN A 34 7.42 -7.87 4.06
CA ASN A 34 8.67 -7.14 3.90
C ASN A 34 8.48 -5.82 3.13
N VAL A 35 9.37 -4.86 3.39
CA VAL A 35 9.45 -3.59 2.66
C VAL A 35 10.91 -3.28 2.38
N VAL A 36 11.28 -3.24 1.11
CA VAL A 36 12.62 -2.94 0.62
C VAL A 36 12.61 -1.57 -0.07
N ASP A 37 13.60 -0.74 0.21
CA ASP A 37 13.79 0.55 -0.43
C ASP A 37 14.79 0.43 -1.57
N ASN A 38 14.34 0.68 -2.80
CA ASN A 38 15.17 0.63 -4.01
C ASN A 38 15.63 2.03 -4.47
N GLY A 39 15.38 3.08 -3.68
CA GLY A 39 15.69 4.47 -4.01
C GLY A 39 14.53 5.17 -4.73
N ASP A 40 14.09 4.60 -5.85
CA ASP A 40 13.02 5.19 -6.68
C ASP A 40 11.61 4.74 -6.25
N PHE A 41 11.51 3.54 -5.67
CA PHE A 41 10.26 2.95 -5.19
C PHE A 41 10.49 2.06 -3.97
N LEU A 42 9.41 1.75 -3.26
CA LEU A 42 9.40 0.71 -2.23
C LEU A 42 8.83 -0.59 -2.81
N GLU A 43 9.61 -1.66 -2.78
CA GLU A 43 9.08 -3.00 -3.04
C GLU A 43 8.41 -3.52 -1.77
N VAL A 44 7.13 -3.85 -1.85
CA VAL A 44 6.33 -4.35 -0.74
C VAL A 44 5.92 -5.78 -1.00
N ALA A 45 6.50 -6.70 -0.23
CA ALA A 45 6.21 -8.13 -0.35
C ALA A 45 5.11 -8.55 0.63
N PHE A 46 4.38 -9.58 0.24
CA PHE A 46 3.37 -10.27 1.04
C PHE A 46 3.33 -11.74 0.62
N GLU A 47 2.60 -12.58 1.36
CA GLU A 47 2.46 -13.97 0.96
C GLU A 47 1.76 -14.07 -0.40
N GLY A 48 2.48 -14.63 -1.39
CA GLY A 48 1.98 -14.81 -2.76
C GLY A 48 2.38 -13.73 -3.78
N GLY A 49 3.22 -12.76 -3.42
CA GLY A 49 3.76 -11.79 -4.40
C GLY A 49 4.32 -10.51 -3.79
N ASN A 50 4.54 -9.51 -4.65
CA ASN A 50 4.97 -8.16 -4.27
C ASN A 50 4.28 -7.10 -5.13
N VAL A 51 4.31 -5.86 -4.66
CA VAL A 51 3.93 -4.67 -5.42
C VAL A 51 4.97 -3.57 -5.23
N ASP A 52 5.19 -2.80 -6.28
CA ASP A 52 6.07 -1.62 -6.23
C ASP A 52 5.24 -0.38 -5.93
N ILE A 53 5.71 0.42 -4.97
CA ILE A 53 5.10 1.67 -4.57
C ILE A 53 6.04 2.82 -4.94
N PHE A 54 5.68 3.54 -6.00
CA PHE A 54 6.30 4.81 -6.35
C PHE A 54 5.83 5.87 -5.35
N ILE A 55 6.76 6.39 -4.54
CA ILE A 55 6.46 7.28 -3.41
C ILE A 55 5.80 8.57 -3.90
N GLU A 56 6.11 9.01 -5.12
CA GLU A 56 5.55 10.22 -5.73
C GLU A 56 4.07 10.08 -6.09
N ASP A 57 3.63 8.86 -6.39
CA ASP A 57 2.29 8.57 -6.91
C ASP A 57 1.32 8.08 -5.83
N ILE A 58 1.82 7.88 -4.60
CA ILE A 58 0.99 7.34 -3.54
C ILE A 58 0.00 8.37 -3.00
N LYS A 59 -1.28 8.01 -3.05
CA LYS A 59 -2.35 8.88 -2.58
C LYS A 59 -3.06 8.27 -1.39
N GLN A 60 -3.07 8.97 -0.26
CA GLN A 60 -3.90 8.60 0.87
C GLN A 60 -5.38 8.78 0.51
N VAL A 61 -6.19 7.75 0.77
CA VAL A 61 -7.63 7.74 0.53
C VAL A 61 -8.36 7.46 1.84
N ARG A 62 -9.49 8.14 2.07
CA ARG A 62 -10.30 7.92 3.28
C ARG A 62 -11.00 6.57 3.27
N ARG A 63 -11.46 6.13 2.10
CA ARG A 63 -12.14 4.84 1.91
C ARG A 63 -12.08 4.42 0.44
N PRO A 64 -11.49 3.26 0.12
CA PRO A 64 -11.62 2.66 -1.20
C PRO A 64 -13.08 2.32 -1.46
N GLY A 65 -13.66 2.78 -2.57
CA GLY A 65 -15.10 2.59 -2.87
C GLY A 65 -15.51 1.12 -2.99
N ASN A 66 -14.53 0.24 -3.22
CA ASN A 66 -14.67 -1.20 -3.41
C ASN A 66 -14.32 -2.04 -2.16
N LEU A 67 -13.92 -1.42 -1.03
CA LEU A 67 -13.59 -2.14 0.21
C LEU A 67 -14.52 -1.72 1.35
N VAL A 68 -15.24 -2.68 1.92
CA VAL A 68 -16.13 -2.46 3.08
C VAL A 68 -15.32 -2.65 4.37
N ALA A 69 -14.43 -1.70 4.65
CA ALA A 69 -13.65 -1.65 5.88
C ALA A 69 -13.38 -0.20 6.33
N SER A 70 -13.20 -0.01 7.63
CA SER A 70 -12.75 1.25 8.22
C SER A 70 -11.23 1.21 8.35
N PHE A 71 -10.54 2.23 7.85
CA PHE A 71 -9.08 2.27 7.83
C PHE A 71 -8.55 3.39 8.72
N ALA A 72 -7.53 3.08 9.55
CA ALA A 72 -6.75 4.11 10.25
C ALA A 72 -6.03 4.98 9.22
N TYR A 73 -5.53 4.32 8.18
CA TYR A 73 -5.02 4.91 6.96
C TYR A 73 -5.14 3.89 5.83
N CYS A 74 -5.28 4.40 4.61
CA CYS A 74 -5.31 3.61 3.39
C CYS A 74 -4.67 4.43 2.27
N TYR A 75 -3.86 3.77 1.45
CA TYR A 75 -3.20 4.34 0.31
C TYR A 75 -3.63 3.59 -0.94
N MET A 76 -3.97 4.34 -1.97
CA MET A 76 -4.24 3.82 -3.30
C MET A 76 -2.93 3.70 -4.05
N LEU A 77 -2.68 2.52 -4.62
CA LEU A 77 -1.49 2.21 -5.39
C LEU A 77 -1.82 2.30 -6.87
N LYS A 78 -0.96 2.99 -7.62
CA LYS A 78 -1.07 3.11 -9.07
C LYS A 78 0.22 2.66 -9.74
N ASN A 79 0.10 2.12 -10.96
CA ASN A 79 1.25 1.90 -11.84
C ASN A 79 1.52 3.16 -12.69
N GLU A 80 2.54 3.07 -13.55
CA GLU A 80 2.95 4.14 -14.47
C GLU A 80 1.85 4.55 -15.47
N ASP A 81 0.88 3.67 -15.73
CA ASP A 81 -0.28 3.90 -16.59
C ASP A 81 -1.48 4.54 -15.85
N ASP A 82 -1.29 4.99 -14.60
CA ASP A 82 -2.33 5.54 -13.70
C ASP A 82 -3.43 4.52 -13.30
N GLU A 83 -3.24 3.24 -13.59
CA GLU A 83 -4.17 2.17 -13.23
C GLU A 83 -4.07 1.81 -11.75
N ILE A 84 -5.22 1.61 -11.10
CA ILE A 84 -5.25 1.19 -9.69
C ILE A 84 -4.88 -0.29 -9.58
N ILE A 85 -3.69 -0.57 -9.05
CA ILE A 85 -3.16 -1.92 -8.86
C ILE A 85 -3.44 -2.48 -7.47
N GLY A 86 -4.03 -1.68 -6.58
CA GLY A 86 -4.48 -2.13 -5.27
C GLY A 86 -4.51 -1.03 -4.24
N TYR A 87 -4.66 -1.45 -2.99
CA TYR A 87 -4.64 -0.58 -1.84
C TYR A 87 -3.78 -1.19 -0.75
N ILE A 88 -3.13 -0.34 0.04
CA ILE A 88 -2.40 -0.77 1.22
C ILE A 88 -2.86 0.04 2.42
N GLY A 89 -3.23 -0.63 3.50
CA GLY A 89 -3.79 0.08 4.64
C GLY A 89 -3.98 -0.78 5.87
N LYS A 90 -4.23 -0.09 6.98
CA LYS A 90 -4.46 -0.70 8.30
C LYS A 90 -5.91 -0.51 8.69
N VAL A 91 -6.62 -1.63 8.85
CA VAL A 91 -8.02 -1.64 9.29
C VAL A 91 -8.09 -1.29 10.78
N VAL A 92 -9.11 -0.51 11.15
CA VAL A 92 -9.49 -0.29 12.56
C VAL A 92 -10.58 -1.30 12.87
N SER A 93 -10.30 -2.20 13.81
CA SER A 93 -11.27 -3.10 14.43
C SER A 93 -12.08 -2.37 15.49
#